data_AF-K9RHD4-F1
#
_entry.id   AF-K9RHD4-F1
#
_cell.length_a   1.000
_cell.length_b   1.000
_cell.length_c   1.000
_cell.angle_alpha   90.00
_cell.angle_beta   90.00
_cell.angle_gamma   90.00
#
_symmetry.space_group_name_H-M   'P 1'
#
loop_
_entity.id
_entity.type
_entity.pdbx_description
1 polymer ?
#
loop_
_entity_poly.entity_id
_entity_poly.type
_entity_poly.pdbx_seq_one_letter_code
_entity_poly.pdbx_strand_id
1 'polypeptide(L)'
;MSRFQERFNAKMKEWYDSDKSITKLFTTEYERMLAYLWACSEARKSEENIAEIKEFGRTNIKALGDSNYSQLLRTRDYCCRCGETYRLENLSICVECDNLFCYRCSRKKCGCGGEVVG
;
A
#
# COMPACT_ATOMS: atom_id res chain seq x y z
N MET A 1 -4.32 -6.47 15.25
CA MET A 1 -3.59 -6.28 13.98
C MET A 1 -4.58 -5.83 12.93
N SER A 2 -4.16 -5.05 11.92
CA SER A 2 -5.07 -4.69 10.84
C SER A 2 -5.27 -5.86 9.88
N ARG A 3 -6.41 -5.87 9.20
CA ARG A 3 -6.74 -6.86 8.17
C ARG A 3 -5.72 -6.84 7.02
N PHE A 4 -5.16 -5.67 6.71
CA PHE A 4 -4.13 -5.55 5.68
C PHE A 4 -2.80 -6.18 6.13
N GLN A 5 -2.36 -5.92 7.36
CA GLN A 5 -1.13 -6.50 7.92
C GLN A 5 -1.15 -8.03 7.92
N GLU A 6 -2.27 -8.64 8.34
CA GLU A 6 -2.43 -10.10 8.31
C GLU A 6 -2.30 -10.66 6.90
N ARG A 7 -2.96 -10.01 5.93
CA ARG A 7 -2.91 -10.40 4.52
C ARG A 7 -1.51 -10.20 3.92
N PHE A 8 -0.83 -9.10 4.26
CA PHE A 8 0.53 -8.82 3.82
C PHE A 8 1.49 -9.90 4.33
N ASN A 9 1.42 -10.22 5.63
CA ASN A 9 2.27 -11.24 6.24
C ASN A 9 2.02 -12.64 5.64
N ALA A 10 0.75 -13.00 5.41
CA ALA A 10 0.41 -14.26 4.75
C ALA A 10 0.99 -14.33 3.33
N LYS A 11 0.84 -13.27 2.53
CA LYS A 11 1.38 -13.18 1.17
C LYS A 11 2.91 -13.20 1.13
N MET A 12 3.55 -12.49 2.06
CA MET A 12 5.00 -12.51 2.20
C MET A 12 5.49 -13.92 2.54
N LYS A 13 4.80 -14.63 3.44
CA LYS A 13 5.13 -16.02 3.77
C LYS A 13 4.99 -16.94 2.54
N GLU A 14 3.86 -16.88 1.82
CA GLU A 14 3.66 -17.64 0.58
C GLU A 14 4.77 -17.38 -0.44
N TRP A 15 5.20 -16.12 -0.55
CA TRP A 15 6.26 -15.71 -1.47
C TRP A 15 7.60 -16.34 -1.08
N TYR A 16 8.00 -16.27 0.20
CA TYR A 16 9.22 -16.93 0.68
C TYR A 16 9.18 -18.45 0.54
N ASP A 17 8.06 -19.09 0.91
CA ASP A 17 7.88 -20.54 0.78
C ASP A 17 7.92 -21.02 -0.69
N SER A 18 7.69 -20.12 -1.64
CA SER A 18 7.69 -20.39 -3.09
C SER A 18 8.98 -20.04 -3.82
N ASP A 19 10.09 -19.87 -3.08
CA ASP A 19 11.37 -19.38 -3.63
C ASP A 19 11.20 -18.03 -4.37
N LYS A 20 10.45 -17.13 -3.73
CA LYS A 20 10.19 -15.75 -4.21
C LYS A 20 9.49 -15.66 -5.57
N SER A 21 8.63 -16.64 -5.89
CA SER A 21 7.85 -16.64 -7.14
C SER A 21 6.91 -15.44 -7.29
N ILE A 22 6.96 -14.78 -8.46
CA ILE A 22 6.12 -13.60 -8.77
C ILE A 22 4.62 -13.90 -8.75
N THR A 23 4.22 -15.16 -8.87
CA THR A 23 2.80 -15.57 -8.83
C THR A 23 2.20 -15.50 -7.43
N LYS A 24 3.03 -15.33 -6.40
CA LYS A 24 2.61 -15.15 -5.00
C LYS A 24 2.50 -13.70 -4.57
N LEU A 25 2.83 -12.75 -5.44
CA LEU A 25 2.62 -11.32 -5.20
C LEU A 25 1.13 -10.97 -5.15
N PHE A 26 0.81 -9.74 -4.75
CA PHE A 26 -0.54 -9.21 -4.91
C PHE A 26 -0.93 -9.16 -6.39
N THR A 27 -2.22 -9.33 -6.68
CA THR A 27 -2.69 -9.53 -8.06
C THR A 27 -3.12 -8.24 -8.72
N THR A 28 -3.73 -7.32 -7.96
CA THR A 28 -4.18 -6.03 -8.48
C THR A 28 -3.10 -4.97 -8.39
N GLU A 29 -3.15 -4.00 -9.32
CA GLU A 29 -2.21 -2.88 -9.35
C GLU A 29 -2.28 -2.04 -8.06
N TYR A 30 -3.51 -1.82 -7.57
CA TYR A 30 -3.76 -1.10 -6.33
C TYR A 30 -3.16 -1.80 -5.11
N GLU A 31 -3.36 -3.11 -4.98
CA GLU A 31 -2.78 -3.86 -3.85
C GLU A 31 -1.26 -3.90 -3.89
N ARG A 32 -0.65 -3.93 -5.09
CA ARG A 32 0.81 -3.86 -5.24
C ARG A 32 1.35 -2.51 -4.75
N MET A 33 0.69 -1.42 -5.11
CA MET A 33 1.01 -0.09 -4.61
C MET A 33 0.84 -0.01 -3.09
N LEU A 34 -0.29 -0.49 -2.57
CA LEU A 34 -0.58 -0.47 -1.13
C LEU A 34 0.42 -1.30 -0.33
N ALA A 35 0.82 -2.48 -0.82
CA ALA A 35 1.87 -3.30 -0.20
C ALA A 35 3.21 -2.55 -0.11
N TYR A 36 3.58 -1.81 -1.16
CA TYR A 36 4.77 -0.97 -1.15
C TYR A 36 4.66 0.18 -0.15
N LEU A 37 3.55 0.92 -0.15
CA LEU A 37 3.31 2.03 0.77
C LEU A 37 3.28 1.56 2.23
N TRP A 38 2.65 0.43 2.52
CA TRP A 38 2.64 -0.18 3.85
C TRP A 38 4.04 -0.57 4.30
N ALA A 39 4.83 -1.21 3.42
CA ALA A 39 6.22 -1.60 3.72
C ALA A 39 7.16 -0.40 3.93
N CYS A 40 6.81 0.76 3.40
CA CYS A 40 7.57 2.01 3.55
C CYS A 40 7.06 2.92 4.69
N SER A 41 5.94 2.59 5.33
CA SER A 41 5.36 3.39 6.42
C SER A 41 6.30 3.51 7.63
N GLU A 42 6.19 4.62 8.37
CA GLU A 42 7.02 4.88 9.56
C GLU A 42 6.83 3.80 10.62
N ALA A 43 5.61 3.29 10.74
CA ALA A 43 5.24 2.25 11.70
C ALA A 43 6.03 0.95 11.54
N ARG A 44 6.63 0.68 10.36
CA ARG A 44 7.38 -0.56 10.11
C ARG A 44 8.87 -0.43 10.36
N LYS A 45 9.41 0.77 10.54
CA LYS A 45 10.87 0.97 10.66
C LYS A 45 11.50 0.24 11.85
N SER A 46 10.72 -0.08 12.88
CA SER A 46 11.17 -0.78 14.09
C SER A 46 10.86 -2.29 14.09
N GLU A 47 10.31 -2.83 13.00
CA GLU A 47 10.04 -4.27 12.91
C GLU A 47 11.34 -5.06 12.77
N GLU A 48 11.45 -6.20 13.46
CA GLU A 48 12.64 -7.05 13.41
C GLU A 48 12.93 -7.58 12.00
N ASN A 49 11.88 -7.84 11.21
CA ASN A 49 11.93 -8.33 9.84
C ASN A 49 11.75 -7.22 8.78
N ILE A 50 12.18 -5.99 9.09
CA ILE A 50 12.01 -4.84 8.20
C ILE A 50 12.72 -5.01 6.84
N ALA A 51 13.79 -5.80 6.78
CA ALA A 51 14.48 -6.08 5.52
C ALA A 51 13.57 -6.89 4.58
N GLU A 52 12.94 -7.95 5.10
CA GLU A 52 12.03 -8.82 4.39
C GLU A 52 10.76 -8.08 3.97
N ILE A 53 10.21 -7.26 4.86
CA ILE A 53 9.05 -6.40 4.58
C ILE A 53 9.35 -5.46 3.40
N LYS A 54 10.50 -4.78 3.45
CA LYS A 54 10.91 -3.86 2.37
C LYS A 54 11.18 -4.60 1.06
N GLU A 55 11.79 -5.78 1.12
CA GLU A 55 12.04 -6.58 -0.09
C GLU A 55 10.72 -7.00 -0.75
N PHE A 56 9.77 -7.50 0.04
CA PHE A 56 8.47 -7.91 -0.48
C PHE A 56 7.68 -6.73 -1.06
N GLY A 57 7.64 -5.60 -0.36
CA GLY A 57 7.01 -4.37 -0.83
C GLY A 57 7.61 -3.86 -2.14
N ARG A 58 8.95 -3.81 -2.25
CA ARG A 58 9.66 -3.41 -3.47
C ARG A 58 9.42 -4.36 -4.63
N THR A 59 9.31 -5.66 -4.35
CA THR A 59 9.05 -6.67 -5.39
C THR A 59 7.65 -6.50 -5.98
N ASN A 60 6.64 -6.20 -5.14
CA ASN A 60 5.27 -5.93 -5.60
C ASN A 60 5.21 -4.72 -6.54
N ILE A 61 5.83 -3.59 -6.18
CA ILE A 61 5.82 -2.39 -7.04
C ILE A 61 6.65 -2.59 -8.31
N LYS A 62 7.79 -3.28 -8.24
CA LYS A 62 8.60 -3.60 -9.42
C LYS A 62 7.82 -4.47 -10.41
N ALA A 63 7.04 -5.42 -9.91
CA ALA A 63 6.23 -6.31 -10.74
C ALA A 63 5.01 -5.59 -11.37
N LEU A 64 4.61 -4.42 -10.87
CA LEU A 64 3.61 -3.57 -11.52
C LEU A 64 4.19 -2.97 -12.82
N GLY A 65 5.44 -2.49 -12.78
CA GLY A 65 6.11 -1.83 -13.89
C GLY A 65 5.76 -0.34 -14.00
N ASP A 66 6.71 0.46 -14.50
CA ASP A 66 6.63 1.93 -14.46
C ASP A 66 5.45 2.51 -15.26
N SER A 67 5.13 1.89 -16.41
CA SER A 67 3.99 2.31 -17.24
C SER A 67 2.66 2.11 -16.52
N ASN A 68 2.47 0.95 -15.89
CA ASN A 68 1.23 0.61 -15.20
C ASN A 68 1.11 1.40 -13.90
N TYR A 69 2.22 1.65 -13.20
CA TYR A 69 2.22 2.54 -12.03
C TYR A 69 1.80 3.96 -12.41
N SER A 70 2.37 4.51 -13.48
CA SER A 70 1.99 5.84 -13.98
C SER A 70 0.53 5.91 -14.44
N GLN A 71 0.00 4.83 -15.03
CA GLN A 71 -1.41 4.74 -15.40
C GLN A 71 -2.32 4.66 -14.17
N LEU A 72 -1.97 3.82 -13.18
CA LEU A 72 -2.66 3.69 -11.91
C LEU A 72 -2.77 5.05 -11.20
N LEU A 73 -1.67 5.80 -11.12
CA LEU A 73 -1.65 7.14 -10.51
C LEU A 73 -2.60 8.15 -11.19
N ARG A 74 -2.88 7.97 -12.48
CA ARG A 74 -3.81 8.81 -13.25
C ARG A 74 -5.27 8.40 -13.09
N THR A 75 -5.54 7.19 -12.57
CA THR A 75 -6.91 6.77 -12.25
C THR A 75 -7.53 7.69 -11.22
N ARG A 76 -8.86 7.73 -11.18
CA ARG A 76 -9.61 8.60 -10.29
C ARG A 76 -10.31 7.81 -9.20
N ASP A 77 -10.24 8.32 -7.99
CA ASP A 77 -10.94 7.79 -6.82
C ASP A 77 -11.45 8.93 -5.94
N TYR A 78 -12.24 8.63 -4.91
CA TYR A 78 -12.87 9.63 -4.07
C TYR A 78 -12.21 9.76 -2.70
N CYS A 79 -12.22 10.97 -2.15
CA CYS A 79 -11.86 11.17 -0.76
C CYS A 79 -12.99 10.67 0.15
N CYS A 80 -12.68 9.77 1.09
CA CYS A 80 -13.67 9.19 2.00
C CYS A 80 -14.31 10.22 2.96
N ARG A 81 -13.78 11.45 3.03
CA ARG A 81 -14.27 12.51 3.93
C ARG A 81 -15.12 13.56 3.23
N CYS A 82 -14.66 14.11 2.11
CA CYS A 82 -15.40 15.14 1.37
C CYS A 82 -16.19 14.59 0.18
N GLY A 83 -16.00 13.33 -0.20
CA GLY A 83 -16.69 12.68 -1.33
C GLY A 83 -16.23 13.14 -2.71
N GLU A 84 -15.39 14.18 -2.80
CA GLU A 84 -14.87 14.66 -4.09
C GLU A 84 -13.89 13.67 -4.72
N THR A 85 -13.88 13.64 -6.05
CA THR A 85 -13.04 12.76 -6.85
C THR A 85 -11.74 13.45 -7.27
N TYR A 86 -10.61 12.76 -7.10
CA TYR A 86 -9.28 13.22 -7.47
C TYR A 86 -8.56 12.13 -8.28
N ARG A 87 -7.45 12.49 -8.93
CA ARG A 87 -6.52 11.46 -9.39
C ARG A 87 -5.84 10.82 -8.19
N LEU A 88 -5.48 9.54 -8.30
CA LEU A 88 -4.85 8.79 -7.21
C LEU A 88 -3.52 9.42 -6.77
N GLU A 89 -2.76 10.03 -7.69
CA GLU A 89 -1.56 10.82 -7.37
C GLU A 89 -1.80 12.01 -6.43
N ASN A 90 -3.06 12.44 -6.26
CA ASN A 90 -3.46 13.54 -5.39
C ASN A 90 -4.24 13.06 -4.13
N LEU A 91 -4.22 11.76 -3.86
CA LEU A 91 -4.84 11.14 -2.71
C LEU A 91 -3.77 10.50 -1.84
N SER A 92 -3.83 10.77 -0.54
CA SER A 92 -3.12 9.99 0.47
C SER A 92 -3.96 8.77 0.86
N ILE A 93 -3.34 7.66 1.18
CA ILE A 93 -3.97 6.41 1.59
C ILE A 93 -3.67 6.09 3.04
N CYS A 94 -4.67 5.59 3.77
CA CYS A 94 -4.41 4.97 5.07
C CYS A 94 -3.91 3.54 4.87
N VAL A 95 -2.71 3.23 5.34
CA VAL A 95 -2.09 1.91 5.14
C VAL A 95 -2.76 0.78 5.93
N GLU A 96 -3.70 1.09 6.83
CA GLU A 96 -4.38 0.09 7.68
C GLU A 96 -5.82 -0.21 7.25
N CYS A 97 -6.52 0.75 6.62
CA CYS A 97 -7.92 0.62 6.24
C CYS A 97 -8.23 1.03 4.80
N ASP A 98 -7.20 1.36 4.02
CA ASP A 98 -7.22 1.66 2.59
C ASP A 98 -8.06 2.90 2.21
N ASN A 99 -8.56 3.64 3.21
CA ASN A 99 -9.29 4.88 3.00
C ASN A 99 -8.41 5.95 2.34
N LEU A 100 -8.97 6.63 1.34
CA LEU A 100 -8.31 7.68 0.59
C LEU A 100 -8.71 9.08 1.09
N PHE A 101 -7.72 9.97 1.18
CA PHE A 101 -7.85 11.32 1.68
C PHE A 101 -7.24 12.29 0.68
N CYS A 102 -8.00 13.27 0.20
CA CYS A 102 -7.40 14.36 -0.57
C CYS A 102 -6.48 15.21 0.32
N TYR A 103 -5.56 15.94 -0.27
CA TYR A 103 -4.59 16.78 0.47
C TYR A 103 -5.23 17.77 1.47
N ARG A 104 -6.49 18.20 1.22
CA ARG A 104 -7.25 19.07 2.14
C ARG A 104 -7.79 18.31 3.36
N CYS A 105 -8.12 17.03 3.18
CA CYS A 105 -8.70 16.17 4.20
C CYS A 105 -7.66 15.29 4.90
N SER A 106 -6.49 15.10 4.29
CA SER A 106 -5.40 14.27 4.81
C SER A 106 -4.87 14.85 6.11
N ARG A 107 -4.90 14.03 7.16
CA ARG A 107 -4.18 14.26 8.42
C ARG A 107 -3.13 13.16 8.54
N LYS A 108 -2.12 13.34 9.40
CA LYS A 108 -1.09 12.31 9.65
C LYS A 108 -1.64 10.97 10.15
N LYS A 109 -2.87 10.94 10.69
CA LYS A 109 -3.55 9.72 11.16
C LYS A 109 -4.99 9.66 10.65
N CYS A 110 -5.40 8.47 10.26
CA CYS A 110 -6.78 8.14 9.92
C CYS A 110 -7.63 7.96 11.19
N GLY A 111 -8.96 8.02 11.06
CA GLY A 111 -9.89 7.72 12.16
C GLY A 111 -9.74 6.30 12.73
N CYS A 112 -9.17 5.37 11.96
CA CYS A 112 -8.82 4.03 12.44
C CYS A 112 -7.50 3.98 13.25
N GLY A 113 -6.82 5.11 13.44
CA GLY A 113 -5.52 5.20 14.10
C GLY A 113 -4.30 4.93 13.21
N GLY A 114 -4.52 4.46 11.97
CA GLY A 114 -3.48 4.15 11.00
C GLY A 114 -2.80 5.38 10.41
N GLU A 115 -1.57 5.21 9.96
CA GLU A 115 -0.80 6.24 9.24
C GLU A 115 -1.44 6.52 7.87
N VAL A 116 -1.40 7.79 7.46
CA VAL A 116 -1.85 8.24 6.14
C VAL A 116 -0.60 8.67 5.36
N VAL A 117 -0.36 8.03 4.22
CA VAL A 117 0.81 8.25 3.36
C VAL A 117 0.35 8.70 1.98
N GLY A 118 1.00 9.69 1.40
CA GLY A 118 0.73 10.23 0.06
C GLY A 118 1.80 11.21 -0.35
#